data_AF-A0A1C6CDH4-F1
#
_entry.id   AF-A0A1C6CDH4-F1
#
_cell.length_a   1.000
_cell.length_b   1.000
_cell.length_c   1.000
_cell.angle_alpha   90.00
_cell.angle_beta   90.00
_cell.angle_gamma   90.00
#
_symmetry.space_group_name_H-M   'P 1'
#
loop_
_entity.id
_entity.type
_entity.pdbx_description
1 polymer ?
#
loop_
_entity_poly.entity_id
_entity_poly.type
_entity_poly.pdbx_seq_one_letter_code
_entity_poly.pdbx_strand_id
1 'polypeptide(L)'
;MRDINTRDRETEEQNKILECSVCGMKFAPIAHWRYSVEEDKNVGLFAGISNTERPPLHDAFDCPRCGCQIIANSRMRRAIGQA
;
A
#
# COMPACT_ATOMS: atom_id res chain seq x y z
N MET A 1 -2.71 25.86 -25.86
CA MET A 1 -3.06 25.75 -24.43
C MET A 1 -3.35 24.28 -24.14
N ARG A 2 -2.70 23.65 -23.15
CA ARG A 2 -3.09 22.32 -22.67
C ARG A 2 -3.62 22.50 -21.27
N ASP A 3 -4.86 22.10 -21.06
CA ASP A 3 -5.61 22.35 -19.84
C ASP A 3 -4.93 21.69 -18.64
N ILE A 4 -4.69 22.48 -17.61
CA ILE A 4 -4.12 22.05 -16.32
C ILE A 4 -5.05 21.08 -15.57
N ASN A 5 -6.32 20.98 -16.00
CA ASN A 5 -7.43 20.33 -15.28
C ASN A 5 -7.63 18.82 -15.53
N THR A 6 -6.89 18.18 -16.45
CA THR A 6 -7.12 16.76 -16.75
C THR A 6 -6.37 15.78 -15.83
N ARG A 7 -5.33 16.25 -15.12
CA ARG A 7 -4.56 15.39 -14.18
C ARG A 7 -5.30 15.16 -12.86
N ASP A 8 -6.13 16.10 -12.43
CA ASP A 8 -6.84 16.00 -11.15
C ASP A 8 -7.99 14.98 -11.25
N ARG A 9 -8.66 14.93 -12.42
CA ARG A 9 -9.81 14.04 -12.66
C ARG A 9 -9.47 12.54 -12.64
N GLU A 10 -8.28 12.16 -13.11
CA GLU A 10 -7.82 10.76 -13.09
C GLU A 10 -7.39 10.30 -11.69
N THR A 11 -6.97 11.25 -10.83
CA THR A 11 -6.55 10.95 -9.45
C THR A 11 -7.76 10.78 -8.52
N GLU A 12 -8.90 11.41 -8.85
CA GLU A 12 -10.16 11.28 -8.11
C GLU A 12 -10.87 9.95 -8.36
N GLU A 13 -10.82 9.39 -9.57
CA GLU A 13 -11.55 8.16 -9.93
C GLU A 13 -10.96 6.87 -9.31
N GLN A 14 -9.72 6.88 -8.84
CA GLN A 14 -9.09 5.71 -8.19
C GLN A 14 -9.10 5.77 -6.67
N ASN A 15 -9.66 6.82 -6.04
CA ASN A 15 -9.78 6.90 -4.59
C ASN A 15 -11.00 6.12 -4.10
N LYS A 16 -10.93 4.80 -4.19
CA LYS A 16 -11.87 3.92 -3.50
C LYS A 16 -11.79 4.24 -1.99
N ILE A 17 -12.89 4.69 -1.41
CA ILE A 17 -13.00 4.99 0.03
C ILE A 17 -12.51 3.77 0.82
N LEU A 18 -11.53 3.97 1.70
CA LEU A 18 -11.05 2.94 2.61
C LEU A 18 -11.89 2.93 3.87
N GLU A 19 -12.16 1.74 4.39
CA GLU A 19 -12.86 1.54 5.65
C GLU A 19 -11.94 0.81 6.63
N CYS A 20 -11.80 1.36 7.83
CA CYS A 20 -11.07 0.71 8.91
C CYS A 20 -11.88 -0.46 9.46
N SER A 21 -11.33 -1.68 9.39
CA SER A 21 -11.96 -2.89 9.94
C SER A 21 -12.12 -2.88 11.47
N VAL A 22 -11.35 -2.04 12.18
CA VAL A 22 -11.37 -1.96 13.65
C VAL A 22 -12.40 -0.97 14.16
N CYS A 23 -12.43 0.26 13.61
CA CYS A 23 -13.30 1.32 14.10
C CYS A 23 -14.44 1.72 13.14
N GLY A 24 -14.51 1.13 11.94
CA GLY A 24 -15.53 1.42 10.93
C GLY A 24 -15.40 2.79 10.25
N MET A 25 -14.33 3.56 10.53
CA MET A 25 -14.14 4.86 9.92
C MET A 25 -13.86 4.72 8.41
N LYS A 26 -14.62 5.48 7.63
CA LYS A 26 -14.46 5.63 6.19
C LYS A 26 -13.68 6.89 5.88
N PHE A 27 -12.65 6.79 5.05
CA PHE A 27 -11.85 7.94 4.63
C PHE A 27 -11.31 7.77 3.21
N ALA A 28 -11.06 8.89 2.54
CA ALA A 28 -10.44 8.90 1.22
C ALA A 28 -8.93 8.65 1.38
N PRO A 29 -8.35 7.64 0.72
CA PRO A 29 -6.90 7.47 0.71
C PRO A 29 -6.25 8.63 -0.05
N ILE A 30 -5.34 9.36 0.60
CA ILE A 30 -4.59 10.45 -0.03
C ILE A 30 -3.20 9.93 -0.35
N ALA A 31 -2.74 10.07 -1.60
CA ALA A 31 -1.46 9.53 -2.06
C ALA A 31 -0.26 9.94 -1.19
N HIS A 32 -0.30 11.13 -0.59
CA HIS A 32 0.75 11.63 0.31
C HIS A 32 0.89 10.81 1.61
N TRP A 33 -0.19 10.19 2.08
CA TRP A 33 -0.22 9.48 3.37
C TRP A 33 0.01 7.98 3.20
N ARG A 34 0.24 7.54 1.96
CA ARG A 34 0.54 6.15 1.62
C ARG A 34 1.95 5.81 2.06
N TYR A 35 2.09 4.70 2.78
CA TYR A 35 3.39 4.10 3.09
C TYR A 35 3.42 2.64 2.63
N SER A 36 4.59 2.02 2.63
CA SER A 36 4.74 0.61 2.24
C SER A 36 5.08 -0.27 3.44
N VAL A 37 4.52 -1.48 3.44
CA VAL A 37 4.69 -2.48 4.49
C VAL A 37 5.17 -3.76 3.84
N GLU A 38 6.16 -4.40 4.45
CA GLU A 38 6.60 -5.75 4.09
C GLU A 38 5.89 -6.73 5.03
N GLU A 39 5.33 -7.81 4.50
CA GLU A 39 4.85 -8.89 5.36
C GLU A 39 6.04 -9.61 6.00
N ASP A 40 5.97 -9.85 7.31
CA ASP A 40 6.97 -10.62 8.02
C ASP A 40 7.00 -12.05 7.48
N LYS A 41 8.13 -12.44 6.90
CA LYS A 41 8.34 -13.84 6.54
C LYS A 41 8.50 -14.65 7.82
N ASN A 42 7.63 -15.64 7.98
CA ASN A 42 7.76 -16.81 8.85
C ASN A 42 9.05 -16.82 9.68
N VAL A 43 8.95 -16.31 10.91
CA VAL A 43 10.00 -16.42 11.93
C VAL A 43 9.95 -17.87 12.44
N GLY A 44 10.77 -18.73 11.85
CA GLY A 44 10.83 -20.15 12.19
C GLY A 44 11.93 -20.88 11.45
N LEU A 45 12.24 -22.11 11.89
CA LEU A 45 13.35 -22.97 11.43
C LEU A 45 13.43 -23.19 9.90
N PHE A 46 12.40 -22.77 9.15
CA PHE A 46 12.30 -22.83 7.69
C PHE A 46 12.82 -21.57 6.96
N ALA A 47 13.12 -20.48 7.66
CA ALA A 47 13.64 -19.24 7.05
C ALA A 47 14.99 -19.42 6.33
N GLY A 48 15.76 -20.46 6.68
CA GLY A 48 17.03 -20.79 6.03
C GLY A 48 16.91 -21.55 4.70
N ILE A 49 15.72 -22.07 4.36
CA ILE A 49 15.51 -22.90 3.16
C ILE A 49 14.94 -22.06 1.99
N SER A 50 14.19 -20.99 2.29
CA SER A 50 13.57 -20.10 1.30
C SER A 50 14.36 -18.79 1.11
N ASN A 51 15.65 -18.91 0.77
CA ASN A 51 16.55 -17.75 0.65
C ASN A 51 16.35 -16.90 -0.63
N THR A 52 15.23 -17.05 -1.35
CA THR A 52 15.08 -16.52 -2.72
C THR A 52 13.86 -15.60 -2.93
N GLU A 53 12.82 -15.68 -2.11
CA GLU A 53 11.60 -14.90 -2.37
C GLU A 53 11.52 -13.72 -1.42
N ARG A 54 11.82 -12.48 -1.87
CA ARG A 54 11.61 -11.25 -1.07
C ARG A 54 10.17 -11.17 -0.56
N PRO A 55 9.93 -10.62 0.65
CA PRO A 55 8.58 -10.60 1.20
C PRO A 55 7.68 -9.76 0.29
N PRO A 56 6.40 -10.13 0.16
CA PRO A 56 5.45 -9.30 -0.56
C PRO A 56 5.39 -7.92 0.10
N LEU A 57 5.34 -6.89 -0.75
CA LEU A 57 5.30 -5.50 -0.35
C LEU A 57 3.88 -5.00 -0.62
N HIS A 58 3.30 -4.25 0.30
CA HIS A 58 1.96 -3.70 0.17
C HIS A 58 1.97 -2.21 0.41
N ASP A 59 1.02 -1.51 -0.21
CA ASP A 59 0.70 -0.14 0.13
C ASP A 59 -0.32 -0.12 1.27
N ALA A 60 -0.03 0.67 2.30
CA ALA A 60 -0.83 0.77 3.51
C ALA A 60 -1.10 2.23 3.90
N PHE A 61 -2.10 2.40 4.76
CA PHE A 61 -2.55 3.67 5.31
C PHE A 61 -2.92 3.51 6.79
N ASP A 62 -2.74 4.57 7.57
CA ASP A 62 -3.19 4.59 8.97
C ASP A 62 -4.59 5.18 9.07
N CYS A 63 -5.44 4.55 9.87
CA CYS A 63 -6.74 5.11 10.18
C CYS A 63 -6.59 6.40 11.00
N PRO A 64 -7.16 7.55 10.56
CA PRO A 64 -7.00 8.81 11.27
C PRO A 64 -7.74 8.89 12.61
N ARG A 65 -8.60 7.90 12.94
CA ARG A 65 -9.31 7.83 14.23
C ARG A 65 -8.61 6.95 15.26
N CYS A 66 -8.19 5.75 14.87
CA CYS A 66 -7.66 4.75 15.81
C CYS A 66 -6.19 4.38 15.56
N GLY A 67 -5.58 4.86 14.48
CA GLY A 67 -4.20 4.55 14.13
C GLY A 67 -3.97 3.14 13.60
N CYS A 68 -5.02 2.34 13.40
CA CYS A 68 -4.86 1.00 12.84
C CYS A 68 -4.41 1.05 11.38
N GLN A 69 -3.47 0.18 11.03
CA GLN A 69 -2.98 -0.02 9.68
C GLN A 69 -4.05 -0.68 8.80
N ILE A 70 -4.19 -0.18 7.58
CA ILE A 70 -5.08 -0.71 6.54
C ILE A 70 -4.23 -1.01 5.30
N ILE A 71 -4.20 -2.27 4.88
CA ILE A 71 -3.52 -2.71 3.66
C ILE A 71 -4.47 -2.45 2.48
N ALA A 72 -4.06 -1.60 1.54
CA ALA A 72 -4.90 -1.17 0.42
C ALA A 72 -4.66 -2.00 -0.85
N ASN A 73 -3.39 -2.23 -1.20
CA ASN A 73 -3.06 -2.96 -2.42
C ASN A 73 -1.68 -3.64 -2.36
N SER A 74 -1.51 -4.73 -3.11
CA SER A 74 -0.22 -5.36 -3.32
C SER A 74 0.65 -4.51 -4.25
N ARG A 75 1.91 -4.32 -3.88
CA ARG A 75 2.87 -3.51 -4.62
C ARG A 75 3.84 -4.40 -5.38
N MET A 76 3.84 -4.26 -6.71
CA MET A 76 4.87 -4.88 -7.55
C MET A 76 6.22 -4.20 -7.29
N ARG A 77 7.24 -4.96 -6.89
CA ARG A 77 8.61 -4.44 -6.84
C ARG A 77 9.06 -4.20 -8.28
N ARG A 78 9.63 -3.02 -8.56
CA ARG A 78 10.37 -2.82 -9.80
C ARG A 78 11.51 -3.82 -9.80
N ALA A 79 11.59 -4.66 -10.83
CA ALA A 79 12.77 -5.49 -11.04
C ALA A 79 13.95 -4.53 -11.08
N ILE A 80 14.85 -4.66 -10.10
CA ILE A 80 16.16 -4.04 -10.20
C ILE A 80 16.76 -4.74 -11.42
N GLY A 81 16.93 -4.01 -12.52
CA GLY A 81 17.60 -4.55 -13.70
C GLY A 81 18.89 -5.22 -13.22
N GLN A 82 19.04 -6.49 -13.59
CA GLN A 82 20.28 -7.21 -13.43
C GLN A 82 21.38 -6.33 -14.05
N ALA A 83 22.33 -5.90 -13.24
CA ALA A 83 23.54 -5.22 -13.66
C ALA A 83 24.72 -6.14 -13.34
#